data_AF-A0A662G5W3-F1
#
_entry.id   AF-A0A662G5W3-F1
#
_cell.length_a   1.000
_cell.length_b   1.000
_cell.length_c   1.000
_cell.angle_alpha   90.00
_cell.angle_beta   90.00
_cell.angle_gamma   90.00
#
_symmetry.space_group_name_H-M   'P 1'
#
loop_
_entity.id
_entity.type
_entity.pdbx_description
1 polymer ?
#
loop_
_entity_poly.entity_id
_entity_poly.type
_entity_poly.pdbx_seq_one_letter_code
_entity_poly.pdbx_strand_id
1 'polypeptide(L)'
;EIALRLDISDRRQIKNLYDDMFHVAKSIYRNSGGKEMVVMVYPRCMDCGYIFKDLKKPRKPSKCPRCKSSRIEPPKFYLISRLKK
;
A
#
# COMPACT_ATOMS: atom_id res chain seq x y z
N GLU A 1 5.90 7.10 -6.23
CA GLU A 1 6.70 7.83 -5.23
C GLU A 1 7.79 6.95 -4.62
N ILE A 2 7.46 5.90 -3.83
CA ILE A 2 8.48 5.02 -3.21
C ILE A 2 9.45 4.43 -4.25
N ALA A 3 8.93 3.81 -5.32
CA ALA A 3 9.76 3.26 -6.39
C ALA A 3 10.71 4.31 -7.02
N LEU A 4 10.22 5.54 -7.21
CA LEU A 4 11.03 6.64 -7.76
C LEU A 4 12.17 7.03 -6.82
N ARG A 5 11.92 7.08 -5.50
CA ARG A 5 12.97 7.37 -4.51
C ARG A 5 14.01 6.26 -4.39
N LEU A 6 13.65 5.04 -4.74
CA LEU A 6 14.55 3.89 -4.75
C LEU A 6 15.19 3.65 -6.12
N ASP A 7 15.01 4.56 -7.07
CA ASP A 7 15.44 4.43 -8.47
C ASP A 7 14.97 3.14 -9.16
N ILE A 8 13.81 2.64 -8.73
CA ILE A 8 13.15 1.46 -9.30
C ILE A 8 12.26 1.91 -10.46
N SER A 9 12.73 1.67 -11.68
CA SER A 9 11.98 1.93 -12.91
C SER A 9 11.36 0.67 -13.51
N ASP A 10 11.88 -0.52 -13.20
CA ASP A 10 11.38 -1.78 -13.73
C ASP A 10 10.00 -2.14 -13.16
N ARG A 11 9.06 -2.44 -14.07
CA ARG A 11 7.67 -2.71 -13.73
C ARG A 11 7.48 -4.01 -12.92
N ARG A 12 8.38 -5.00 -13.06
CA ARG A 12 8.32 -6.24 -12.25
C ARG A 12 8.79 -5.95 -10.84
N GLN A 13 9.86 -5.18 -10.67
CA GLN A 13 10.33 -4.73 -9.36
C GLN A 13 9.28 -3.87 -8.63
N ILE A 14 8.54 -3.00 -9.34
CA ILE A 14 7.43 -2.24 -8.73
C ILE A 14 6.33 -3.16 -8.18
N LYS A 15 6.08 -4.32 -8.80
CA LYS A 15 5.13 -5.30 -8.24
C LYS A 15 5.66 -5.89 -6.94
N ASN A 16 6.95 -6.24 -6.92
CA ASN A 16 7.60 -6.81 -5.75
C ASN A 16 7.65 -5.81 -4.59
N LEU A 17 7.77 -4.52 -4.88
CA LEU A 17 7.77 -3.46 -3.86
C LEU A 17 6.54 -3.52 -2.94
N TYR A 18 5.38 -3.94 -3.44
CA TYR A 18 4.20 -4.12 -2.59
C TYR A 18 4.31 -5.28 -1.61
N ASP A 19 4.90 -6.41 -2.04
CA ASP A 19 5.21 -7.52 -1.15
C ASP A 19 6.32 -7.12 -0.16
N ASP A 20 7.33 -6.38 -0.61
CA ASP A 20 8.41 -5.88 0.25
C ASP A 20 7.87 -4.97 1.36
N MET A 21 6.93 -4.06 1.04
CA MET A 21 6.27 -3.21 2.04
C MET A 21 5.57 -4.02 3.14
N PHE A 22 5.04 -5.20 2.83
CA PHE A 22 4.45 -6.07 3.84
C PHE A 22 5.51 -6.66 4.79
N HIS A 23 6.66 -7.05 4.25
CA HIS A 23 7.79 -7.52 5.07
C HIS A 23 8.38 -6.40 5.92
N VAL A 24 8.60 -5.21 5.35
CA VAL A 24 9.07 -4.02 6.05
C VAL A 24 8.15 -3.66 7.21
N ALA A 25 6.82 -3.68 6.98
CA ALA A 25 5.83 -3.42 8.03
C ALA A 25 5.98 -4.36 9.25
N LYS A 26 6.19 -5.66 8.99
CA LYS A 26 6.42 -6.66 10.05
C LYS A 26 7.73 -6.40 10.80
N SER A 27 8.80 -6.06 10.08
CA SER A 27 10.10 -5.75 10.67
C SER A 27 10.04 -4.51 11.55
N ILE A 28 9.44 -3.42 11.08
CA ILE A 28 9.26 -2.18 11.86
C ILE A 28 8.47 -2.44 13.14
N TYR A 29 7.37 -3.17 13.06
CA TYR A 29 6.56 -3.49 14.23
C TYR A 29 7.35 -4.29 15.27
N ARG A 30 8.11 -5.29 14.84
CA ARG A 30 8.95 -6.12 15.73
C ARG A 30 10.10 -5.32 16.34
N ASN A 31 10.85 -4.57 15.52
CA ASN A 31 12.03 -3.83 15.96
C ASN A 31 11.68 -2.65 16.89
N SER A 32 10.51 -2.03 16.70
CA SER A 32 10.03 -0.96 17.57
C SER A 32 9.39 -1.46 18.87
N GLY A 33 9.24 -2.78 19.04
CA GLY A 33 8.50 -3.36 20.17
C GLY A 33 7.01 -2.98 20.16
N GLY A 34 6.41 -2.86 18.98
CA GLY A 34 5.00 -2.50 18.78
C GLY A 34 4.68 -1.01 18.95
N LYS A 35 5.70 -0.13 18.98
CA LYS A 35 5.50 1.33 19.08
C LYS A 35 5.24 1.96 17.73
N GLU A 36 5.73 1.35 16.66
CA GLU A 36 5.56 1.83 15.29
C GLU A 36 4.86 0.78 14.45
N MET A 37 3.97 1.23 13.58
CA MET A 37 3.27 0.35 12.65
C MET A 37 3.08 1.03 11.32
N VAL A 38 3.22 0.24 10.25
CA VAL A 38 2.90 0.69 8.90
C VAL A 38 1.45 0.36 8.63
N VAL A 39 0.65 1.37 8.30
CA VAL A 39 -0.76 1.22 7.90
C VAL A 39 -0.91 1.45 6.41
N MET A 40 -1.84 0.72 5.79
CA MET A 40 -2.16 0.85 4.38
C MET A 40 -3.54 1.50 4.21
N VAL A 41 -3.61 2.53 3.38
CA VAL A 41 -4.87 3.04 2.85
C VAL A 41 -5.21 2.26 1.58
N TYR A 42 -6.39 1.66 1.58
CA TYR A 42 -6.89 0.86 0.47
C TYR A 42 -6.97 1.67 -0.84
N PRO A 43 -6.74 1.02 -2.00
CA PRO A 43 -7.03 1.60 -3.30
C PRO A 43 -8.48 2.09 -3.36
N ARG A 44 -8.70 3.19 -4.07
CA ARG A 44 -10.02 3.77 -4.33
C ARG A 44 -10.22 3.99 -5.82
N CYS A 45 -11.42 3.70 -6.31
CA CYS A 45 -11.81 4.09 -7.65
C CYS A 45 -12.09 5.60 -7.70
N MET A 46 -11.44 6.30 -8.61
CA MET A 46 -11.59 7.75 -8.79
C MET A 46 -12.95 8.14 -9.38
N ASP A 47 -13.63 7.20 -10.04
CA ASP A 47 -14.87 7.50 -10.77
C ASP A 47 -16.11 7.32 -9.90
N CYS A 48 -16.18 6.22 -9.15
CA CYS A 48 -17.36 5.87 -8.35
C CYS A 48 -17.10 5.79 -6.85
N GLY A 49 -15.85 6.00 -6.41
CA GLY A 49 -15.48 5.98 -4.98
C GLY A 49 -15.38 4.60 -4.34
N TYR A 50 -15.54 3.50 -5.09
CA TYR A 50 -15.42 2.14 -4.55
C TYR A 50 -14.04 1.91 -3.88
N ILE A 51 -14.06 1.40 -2.65
CA ILE A 51 -12.85 1.12 -1.84
C ILE A 51 -12.59 -0.39 -1.86
N PHE A 52 -11.38 -0.77 -2.24
CA PHE A 52 -10.99 -2.18 -2.37
C PHE A 52 -10.50 -2.74 -1.01
N LYS A 53 -11.45 -3.05 -0.11
CA LYS A 53 -11.16 -3.51 1.25
C LYS A 53 -10.66 -4.97 1.32
N ASP A 54 -11.13 -5.84 0.43
CA ASP A 54 -10.88 -7.29 0.48
C ASP A 54 -9.57 -7.72 -0.19
N LEU A 55 -8.54 -6.89 -0.09
CA LEU A 55 -7.23 -7.19 -0.67
C LEU A 55 -6.41 -8.04 0.30
N LYS A 56 -6.26 -9.34 -0.02
CA LYS A 56 -5.34 -10.25 0.70
C LYS A 56 -3.88 -9.75 0.71
N LYS A 57 -3.48 -8.98 -0.30
CA LYS A 57 -2.15 -8.40 -0.45
C LYS A 57 -2.26 -6.98 -1.02
N PRO A 58 -1.34 -6.06 -0.66
CA PRO A 58 -1.27 -4.75 -1.28
C PRO A 58 -1.05 -4.90 -2.79
N ARG A 59 -1.92 -4.31 -3.59
CA ARG A 59 -1.78 -4.22 -5.04
C ARG A 59 -2.68 -3.12 -5.56
N LYS A 60 -2.37 -2.62 -6.75
CA LYS A 60 -3.29 -1.78 -7.52
C LYS A 60 -4.15 -2.65 -8.44
N PRO A 61 -5.47 -2.77 -8.21
CA PRO A 61 -6.38 -3.45 -9.14
C PRO A 61 -6.39 -2.78 -10.52
N SER A 62 -6.65 -3.56 -11.57
CA SER A 62 -6.67 -3.06 -12.95
C SER A 62 -8.01 -2.44 -13.35
N LYS A 63 -9.13 -2.92 -12.81
CA LYS A 63 -10.49 -2.44 -13.11
C LYS A 63 -11.39 -2.41 -11.88
N CYS A 64 -12.29 -1.44 -11.84
CA CYS A 64 -13.31 -1.34 -10.80
C CYS A 64 -14.42 -2.39 -11.04
N PRO A 65 -14.82 -3.18 -10.02
CA PRO A 65 -15.90 -4.14 -10.18
C PRO A 65 -17.27 -3.46 -10.41
N ARG A 66 -17.47 -2.25 -9.86
CA ARG A 66 -18.73 -1.48 -9.89
C ARG A 66 -18.93 -0.73 -11.22
N CYS A 67 -17.97 0.10 -11.64
CA CYS A 67 -18.12 0.97 -12.81
C CYS A 67 -17.17 0.62 -13.98
N LYS A 68 -16.34 -0.43 -13.86
CA LYS A 68 -15.36 -0.89 -14.86
C LYS A 68 -14.22 0.08 -15.21
N SER A 69 -14.18 1.25 -14.60
CA SER A 69 -13.08 2.22 -14.75
C SER A 69 -11.72 1.63 -14.36
N SER A 70 -10.68 2.05 -15.09
CA SER A 70 -9.27 1.79 -14.81
C SER A 70 -8.61 2.89 -13.96
N ARG A 71 -9.30 4.01 -13.70
CA ARG A 71 -8.82 5.12 -12.87
C ARG A 71 -8.90 4.75 -11.39
N ILE A 72 -7.89 4.04 -10.91
CA ILE A 72 -7.79 3.53 -9.54
C ILE A 72 -6.53 4.10 -8.89
N GLU A 73 -6.67 4.68 -7.69
CA GLU A 73 -5.53 5.12 -6.91
C GLU A 73 -4.70 3.91 -6.45
N PRO A 74 -3.36 3.98 -6.48
CA PRO A 74 -2.53 2.96 -5.85
C PRO A 74 -2.74 2.94 -4.32
N PRO A 75 -2.44 1.83 -3.64
CA PRO A 75 -2.43 1.82 -2.17
C PRO A 75 -1.36 2.79 -1.66
N LYS A 76 -1.66 3.45 -0.53
CA LYS A 76 -0.74 4.38 0.16
C LYS A 76 -0.34 3.77 1.49
N PHE A 77 0.90 3.97 1.91
CA PHE A 77 1.42 3.45 3.17
C PHE A 77 1.85 4.60 4.07
N TYR A 78 1.57 4.51 5.36
CA TYR A 78 1.96 5.49 6.37
C TYR A 78 2.61 4.78 7.54
N LEU A 79 3.70 5.35 8.05
CA LEU A 79 4.25 4.97 9.34
C LEU A 79 3.54 5.78 10.42
N ILE A 80 2.97 5.09 11.40
CA ILE A 80 2.39 5.73 12.58
C ILE A 80 3.14 5.26 13.82
N SER A 81 3.46 6.21 14.69
CA SER A 81 4.16 5.95 15.95
C SER A 81 3.21 6.27 17.10
N ARG A 82 3.08 5.35 18.07
CA ARG A 82 2.36 5.62 19.31
C ARG A 82 3.24 6.54 20.16
N LEU A 83 2.86 7.81 20.26
CA LEU A 83 3.41 8.70 21.28
C LEU A 83 3.12 8.08 22.65
N LYS A 84 4.17 7.89 23.46
CA LYS A 84 3.98 7.51 24.85
C LYS A 84 3.17 8.63 25.53
N LYS A 85 2.02 8.27 26.10
CA LYS A 85 1.41 9.07 27.17
C LYS A 85 2.24 8.92 28.43
#